data_AF-A0A7T2PEE6-F1
#
_entry.id   AF-A0A7T2PEE6-F1
#
_cell.length_a   1.000
_cell.length_b   1.000
_cell.length_c   1.000
_cell.angle_alpha   90.00
_cell.angle_beta   90.00
_cell.angle_gamma   90.00
#
_symmetry.space_group_name_H-M   'P 1'
#
loop_
_entity.id
_entity.type
_entity.pdbx_description
1 polymer ?
#
loop_
_entity_poly.entity_id
_entity_poly.type
_entity_poly.pdbx_seq_one_letter_code
_entity_poly.pdbx_strand_id
1 'polypeptide(L)'
;MKKSLCALLLLILLPLGTAQATEFKLTGRTTWQLGQLMVNGMPFVIDDQTRFKDWLNEDDLGGTWVEMKGVVENGVRYVRKVEALDEDDKDEMDLEGPVEGGRIWGYTTSDNSLVPFEGRWLELECKFDGMRLSRCREDD
;
A
#
# COMPACT_ATOMS: atom_id res chain seq x y z
N MET A 1 -57.60 16.01 29.72
CA MET A 1 -57.40 16.19 28.25
C MET A 1 -56.34 17.27 28.11
N LYS A 2 -55.17 17.15 27.45
CA LYS A 2 -54.69 16.32 26.34
C LYS A 2 -53.23 15.93 26.61
N LYS A 3 -52.86 14.74 26.15
CA LYS A 3 -51.48 14.22 26.11
C LYS A 3 -50.70 15.00 25.05
N SER A 4 -49.43 15.32 25.30
CA SER A 4 -48.48 15.57 24.23
C SER A 4 -47.13 14.99 24.63
N LEU A 5 -46.83 13.81 24.10
CA LEU A 5 -45.48 13.25 24.09
C LEU A 5 -44.65 14.10 23.14
N CYS A 6 -43.73 14.90 23.67
CA CYS A 6 -42.66 15.46 22.86
C CYS A 6 -41.56 14.40 22.79
N ALA A 7 -41.58 13.61 21.72
CA ALA A 7 -40.47 12.72 21.37
C ALA A 7 -39.25 13.61 21.06
N LEU A 8 -38.33 13.72 22.01
CA LEU A 8 -37.07 14.40 21.80
C LEU A 8 -36.18 13.48 20.96
N LEU A 9 -36.11 13.81 19.67
CA LEU A 9 -35.27 13.17 18.68
C LEU A 9 -33.79 13.38 19.09
N LEU A 10 -33.14 12.34 19.59
CA LEU A 10 -31.68 12.29 19.74
C LEU A 10 -31.06 12.25 18.35
N LEU A 11 -30.76 13.41 17.77
CA LEU A 11 -29.81 13.49 16.65
C LEU A 11 -28.43 13.11 17.20
N ILE A 12 -28.07 11.84 17.03
CA ILE A 12 -26.67 11.42 17.12
C ILE A 12 -25.98 12.02 15.90
N LEU A 13 -25.31 13.16 16.09
CA LEU A 13 -24.28 13.65 15.18
C LEU A 13 -23.12 12.66 15.26
N LEU A 14 -23.19 11.59 14.46
CA LEU A 14 -22.00 10.80 14.15
C LEU A 14 -21.02 11.76 13.47
N PRO A 15 -19.78 11.93 13.98
CA PRO A 15 -18.77 12.59 13.19
C PRO A 15 -18.63 11.73 11.93
N LEU A 16 -18.94 12.31 10.77
CA LEU A 16 -18.46 11.80 9.50
C LEU A 16 -16.94 11.83 9.62
N GLY A 17 -16.35 10.73 10.08
CA GLY A 17 -14.92 10.56 10.07
C GLY A 17 -14.49 10.78 8.64
N THR A 18 -13.72 11.83 8.38
CA THR A 18 -12.98 11.95 7.13
C THR A 18 -12.24 10.64 6.98
N ALA A 19 -12.52 9.89 5.91
CA ALA A 19 -11.73 8.71 5.58
C ALA A 19 -10.28 9.19 5.51
N GLN A 20 -9.48 8.83 6.51
CA GLN A 20 -8.10 9.27 6.59
C GLN A 20 -7.34 8.48 5.54
N ALA A 21 -6.86 9.16 4.51
CA ALA A 21 -5.94 8.57 3.56
C ALA A 21 -4.61 8.31 4.28
N THR A 22 -4.04 7.12 4.09
CA THR A 22 -2.73 6.76 4.62
C THR A 22 -1.76 6.58 3.47
N GLU A 23 -0.56 7.18 3.56
CA GLU A 23 0.45 7.08 2.54
C GLU A 23 1.10 5.68 2.52
N PHE A 24 1.59 5.27 1.35
CA PHE A 24 2.37 4.06 1.19
C PHE A 24 3.57 4.27 0.26
N LYS A 25 4.58 3.43 0.47
CA LYS A 25 5.74 3.21 -0.40
C LYS A 25 5.86 1.71 -0.68
N LEU A 26 6.13 1.35 -1.93
CA LEU A 26 6.25 -0.03 -2.35
C LEU A 26 7.27 -0.17 -3.47
N THR A 27 8.39 -0.80 -3.16
CA THR A 27 9.27 -1.38 -4.17
C THR A 27 8.71 -2.71 -4.66
N GLY A 28 8.68 -2.97 -5.96
CA GLY A 28 8.18 -4.26 -6.46
C GLY A 28 8.16 -4.41 -7.98
N ARG A 29 8.04 -5.66 -8.43
CA ARG A 29 7.83 -5.97 -9.84
C ARG A 29 6.36 -5.87 -10.19
N THR A 30 6.07 -5.05 -11.19
CA THR A 30 4.71 -4.81 -11.67
C THR A 30 4.30 -5.81 -12.74
N THR A 31 3.01 -6.14 -12.79
CA THR A 31 2.39 -6.95 -13.86
C THR A 31 0.99 -6.43 -14.16
N TRP A 32 0.48 -6.69 -15.36
CA TRP A 32 -0.90 -6.37 -15.72
C TRP A 32 -1.77 -7.61 -15.66
N GLN A 33 -2.87 -7.55 -14.93
CA GLN A 33 -3.87 -8.60 -14.87
C GLN A 33 -5.26 -8.01 -15.07
N LEU A 34 -5.94 -8.40 -16.17
CA LEU A 34 -7.30 -7.94 -16.49
C LEU A 34 -7.44 -6.40 -16.50
N GLY A 35 -6.40 -5.68 -16.96
CA GLY A 35 -6.39 -4.22 -17.01
C GLY A 35 -6.09 -3.55 -15.66
N GLN A 36 -5.68 -4.31 -14.64
CA GLN A 36 -5.28 -3.79 -13.35
C GLN A 36 -3.78 -3.96 -13.13
N LEU A 37 -3.13 -2.91 -12.60
CA LEU A 37 -1.74 -2.97 -12.18
C LEU A 37 -1.64 -3.82 -10.93
N MET A 38 -0.76 -4.81 -10.96
CA MET A 38 -0.54 -5.74 -9.86
C MET A 38 0.91 -5.66 -9.39
N VAL A 39 1.11 -5.67 -8.08
CA VAL A 39 2.41 -5.95 -7.46
C VAL A 39 2.20 -7.08 -6.45
N ASN A 40 2.96 -8.16 -6.64
CA ASN A 40 2.92 -9.34 -5.79
C ASN A 40 1.48 -9.86 -5.48
N GLY A 41 0.64 -9.92 -6.53
CA GLY A 41 -0.73 -10.41 -6.43
C GLY A 41 -1.74 -9.41 -5.84
N MET A 42 -1.32 -8.19 -5.51
CA MET A 42 -2.22 -7.15 -5.01
C MET A 42 -2.52 -6.07 -6.06
N PRO A 43 -3.77 -5.58 -6.12
CA PRO A 43 -4.17 -4.57 -7.08
C PRO A 43 -3.84 -3.14 -6.64
N PHE A 44 -3.42 -2.34 -7.62
CA PHE A 44 -3.15 -0.90 -7.52
C PHE A 44 -3.89 -0.14 -8.62
N VAL A 45 -4.37 1.06 -8.29
CA VAL A 45 -5.13 1.92 -9.21
C VAL A 45 -4.23 3.05 -9.70
N ILE A 46 -4.07 3.13 -11.02
CA ILE A 46 -3.52 4.28 -11.72
C ILE A 46 -4.70 5.16 -12.16
N ASP A 47 -4.56 6.47 -11.99
CA ASP A 47 -5.54 7.46 -12.42
C ASP A 47 -4.84 8.71 -12.99
N ASP A 48 -5.62 9.76 -13.27
CA ASP A 48 -5.11 11.02 -13.83
C ASP A 48 -4.19 11.81 -12.88
N GLN A 49 -4.13 11.41 -11.59
CA GLN A 49 -3.22 11.98 -10.61
C GLN A 49 -1.89 11.21 -10.53
N THR A 50 -1.78 10.04 -11.14
CA THR A 50 -0.52 9.30 -11.18
C THR A 50 0.53 10.09 -11.98
N ARG A 51 1.75 10.16 -11.45
CA ARG A 51 2.91 10.78 -12.10
C ARG A 51 3.99 9.74 -12.32
N PHE A 52 4.35 9.53 -13.57
CA PHE A 52 5.48 8.69 -13.95
C PHE A 52 6.73 9.56 -14.03
N LYS A 53 7.83 9.02 -13.50
CA LYS A 53 9.16 9.64 -13.54
C LYS A 53 10.05 8.91 -14.54
N ASP A 54 11.21 9.51 -14.80
CA ASP A 54 12.23 8.97 -15.71
C ASP A 54 11.69 8.80 -17.14
N TRP A 55 11.86 7.62 -17.70
CA TRP A 55 11.37 7.25 -19.03
C TRP A 55 10.03 6.51 -18.99
N LEU A 56 9.49 6.22 -17.79
CA LEU A 56 8.31 5.39 -17.64
C LEU A 56 7.03 6.08 -18.12
N ASN A 57 6.17 5.27 -18.71
CA ASN A 57 4.74 5.50 -18.84
C ASN A 57 3.96 4.21 -18.45
N GLU A 58 2.64 4.25 -18.56
CA GLU A 58 1.78 3.12 -18.16
C GLU A 58 2.07 1.82 -18.93
N ASP A 59 2.41 1.93 -20.22
CA ASP A 59 2.71 0.77 -21.08
C ASP A 59 4.02 0.07 -20.66
N ASP A 60 4.92 0.77 -19.97
CA ASP A 60 6.22 0.26 -19.52
C ASP A 60 6.13 -0.56 -18.22
N LEU A 61 4.99 -0.57 -17.52
CA LEU A 61 4.86 -1.23 -16.23
C LEU A 61 4.73 -2.76 -16.32
N GLY A 62 4.60 -3.32 -17.51
CA GLY A 62 4.52 -4.77 -17.68
C GLY A 62 5.86 -5.46 -17.38
N GLY A 63 6.06 -5.96 -16.16
CA GLY A 63 7.25 -6.73 -15.79
C GLY A 63 8.42 -5.88 -15.29
N THR A 64 8.19 -4.60 -15.03
CA THR A 64 9.22 -3.62 -14.63
C THR A 64 9.31 -3.52 -13.10
N TRP A 65 10.54 -3.37 -12.60
CA TRP A 65 10.78 -3.05 -11.20
C TRP A 65 10.62 -1.55 -10.99
N VAL A 66 9.81 -1.20 -9.99
CA VAL A 66 9.48 0.19 -9.70
C VAL A 66 9.48 0.44 -8.20
N GLU A 67 9.72 1.70 -7.85
CA GLU A 67 9.24 2.26 -6.58
C GLU A 67 7.91 2.98 -6.86
N MET A 68 6.87 2.61 -6.10
CA MET A 68 5.58 3.29 -6.14
C MET A 68 5.33 4.01 -4.82
N LYS A 69 4.82 5.25 -4.91
CA LYS A 69 4.25 5.96 -3.76
C LYS A 69 2.80 6.30 -4.03
N GLY A 70 1.98 6.27 -2.99
CA GLY A 70 0.57 6.54 -3.14
C GLY A 70 -0.17 6.66 -1.82
N VAL A 71 -1.49 6.52 -1.91
CA VAL A 71 -2.38 6.57 -0.74
C VAL A 71 -3.35 5.40 -0.75
N VAL A 72 -3.67 4.90 0.44
CA VAL A 72 -4.78 4.01 0.68
C VAL A 72 -5.97 4.82 1.18
N GLU A 73 -7.04 4.84 0.39
CA GLU A 73 -8.28 5.56 0.70
C GLU A 73 -9.46 4.60 0.54
N ASN A 74 -10.26 4.43 1.60
CA ASN A 74 -11.40 3.49 1.61
C ASN A 74 -11.03 2.06 1.17
N GLY A 75 -9.80 1.61 1.48
CA GLY A 75 -9.28 0.30 1.10
C GLY A 75 -8.75 0.19 -0.34
N VAL A 76 -8.82 1.27 -1.12
CA VAL A 76 -8.29 1.35 -2.48
C VAL A 76 -6.87 1.93 -2.46
N ARG A 77 -5.92 1.28 -3.16
CA ARG A 77 -4.51 1.69 -3.25
C ARG A 77 -4.30 2.54 -4.50
N TYR A 78 -4.39 3.85 -4.36
CA TYR A 78 -4.18 4.78 -5.47
C TYR A 78 -2.70 5.14 -5.60
N VAL A 79 -2.14 4.90 -6.78
CA VAL A 79 -0.75 5.24 -7.10
C VAL A 79 -0.66 6.72 -7.45
N ARG A 80 0.24 7.45 -6.80
CA ARG A 80 0.48 8.88 -7.06
C ARG A 80 1.78 9.11 -7.80
N LYS A 81 2.75 8.23 -7.61
CA LYS A 81 4.07 8.34 -8.23
C LYS A 81 4.64 6.97 -8.53
N VAL A 82 5.26 6.83 -9.69
CA VAL A 82 6.01 5.64 -10.11
C VAL A 82 7.37 6.06 -10.64
N GLU A 83 8.43 5.46 -10.12
CA GLU A 83 9.81 5.65 -10.58
C GLU A 83 10.41 4.30 -10.97
N ALA A 84 11.29 4.30 -11.97
CA ALA A 84 11.99 3.08 -12.35
C ALA A 84 13.00 2.74 -11.26
N LEU A 85 13.08 1.46 -10.90
CA LEU A 85 14.15 0.96 -10.04
C LEU A 85 15.15 0.19 -10.91
N ASP A 86 16.43 0.47 -10.73
CA ASP A 86 17.48 -0.32 -11.37
C ASP A 86 17.45 -1.76 -10.83
N GLU A 87 17.66 -2.74 -11.71
CA GLU A 87 17.59 -4.16 -11.31
C GLU A 87 18.64 -4.53 -10.25
N ASP A 88 19.74 -3.79 -10.16
CA ASP A 88 20.79 -4.01 -9.16
C ASP A 88 20.34 -3.58 -7.75
N ASP A 89 19.32 -2.72 -7.64
CA ASP A 89 18.81 -2.19 -6.37
C ASP A 89 17.66 -3.01 -5.78
N LYS A 90 17.18 -4.05 -6.48
CA LYS A 90 16.02 -4.87 -6.03
C LYS A 90 16.31 -5.78 -4.83
N ASP A 91 17.57 -5.97 -4.45
CA ASP A 91 17.97 -6.89 -3.39
C ASP A 91 17.69 -6.30 -1.99
N GLU A 92 17.35 -5.01 -1.93
CA GLU A 92 16.87 -4.26 -0.77
C GLU A 92 15.53 -3.61 -1.13
N MET A 93 14.50 -3.87 -0.32
CA MET A 93 13.15 -3.40 -0.56
C MET A 93 12.72 -2.46 0.55
N ASP A 94 12.36 -1.25 0.15
CA ASP A 94 11.73 -0.27 1.02
C ASP A 94 10.21 -0.36 0.89
N LEU A 95 9.54 -0.63 2.00
CA LEU A 95 8.13 -0.94 2.06
C LEU A 95 7.49 -0.17 3.21
N GLU A 96 6.58 0.73 2.89
CA GLU A 96 5.75 1.40 3.89
C GLU A 96 4.31 0.92 3.74
N GLY A 97 3.76 0.30 4.78
CA GLY A 97 2.42 -0.28 4.73
C GLY A 97 2.06 -1.11 5.95
N PRO A 98 0.88 -1.79 5.90
CA PRO A 98 0.43 -2.62 6.99
C PRO A 98 1.15 -3.97 6.99
N VAL A 99 1.56 -4.42 8.18
CA VAL A 99 2.03 -5.79 8.41
C VAL A 99 0.87 -6.62 8.96
N GLU A 100 0.37 -7.56 8.17
CA GLU A 100 -0.78 -8.40 8.53
C GLU A 100 -0.59 -9.85 8.05
N GLY A 101 -0.84 -10.81 8.95
CA GLY A 101 -0.71 -12.23 8.68
C GLY A 101 0.71 -12.62 8.26
N GLY A 102 1.74 -12.01 8.86
CA GLY A 102 3.14 -12.22 8.52
C GLY A 102 3.51 -11.74 7.11
N ARG A 103 2.79 -10.75 6.58
CA ARG A 103 3.01 -10.18 5.25
C ARG A 103 3.01 -8.66 5.29
N ILE A 104 3.79 -8.05 4.41
CA ILE A 104 3.66 -6.64 4.02
C ILE A 104 3.51 -6.61 2.50
N TRP A 105 2.46 -5.95 2.03
CA TRP A 105 2.16 -5.87 0.60
C TRP A 105 2.17 -7.22 -0.15
N GLY A 106 1.66 -8.27 0.51
CA GLY A 106 1.63 -9.65 -0.01
C GLY A 106 2.96 -10.41 0.10
N TYR A 107 4.07 -9.73 0.39
CA TYR A 107 5.37 -10.37 0.54
C TYR A 107 5.45 -11.10 1.87
N THR A 108 6.01 -12.30 1.85
CA THR A 108 6.25 -13.12 3.05
C THR A 108 7.74 -13.11 3.40
N THR A 109 8.06 -13.40 4.65
CA THR A 109 9.45 -13.58 5.08
C THR A 109 9.91 -15.02 5.08
N SER A 110 11.21 -15.22 4.87
CA SER A 110 11.88 -16.51 5.05
C SER A 110 12.35 -16.79 6.49
N ASP A 111 12.43 -15.74 7.32
CA ASP A 111 13.05 -15.75 8.66
C ASP A 111 12.14 -15.21 9.78
N ASN A 112 10.87 -14.96 9.49
CA ASN A 112 9.88 -14.36 10.41
C ASN A 112 10.23 -12.94 10.88
N SER A 113 11.09 -12.20 10.15
CA SER A 113 11.50 -10.83 10.52
C SER A 113 10.33 -9.82 10.56
N LEU A 114 9.15 -10.15 10.04
CA LEU A 114 7.95 -9.32 10.16
C LEU A 114 7.16 -9.50 11.47
N VAL A 115 7.38 -10.58 12.23
CA VAL A 115 6.60 -10.89 13.45
C VAL A 115 6.58 -9.74 14.47
N PRO A 116 7.69 -9.03 14.74
CA PRO A 116 7.67 -7.91 15.69
C PRO A 116 6.79 -6.72 15.26
N PHE A 117 6.40 -6.68 13.99
CA PHE A 117 5.69 -5.55 13.38
C PHE A 117 4.20 -5.83 13.12
N GLU A 118 3.71 -7.03 13.45
CA GLU A 118 2.34 -7.47 13.19
C GLU A 118 1.28 -6.48 13.73
N GLY A 119 0.31 -6.13 12.87
CA GLY A 119 -0.78 -5.20 13.18
C GLY A 119 -0.39 -3.72 13.14
N ARG A 120 0.85 -3.39 12.73
CA ARG A 120 1.34 -2.01 12.63
C ARG A 120 1.39 -1.55 11.17
N TRP A 121 1.30 -0.23 10.99
CA TRP A 121 1.64 0.48 9.74
C TRP A 121 2.96 1.21 9.96
N LEU A 122 3.98 0.92 9.16
CA LEU A 122 5.34 1.47 9.32
C LEU A 122 6.13 1.34 8.01
N GLU A 123 7.25 2.06 7.94
CA GLU A 123 8.28 1.90 6.90
C GLU A 123 9.29 0.84 7.33
N LEU A 124 9.63 -0.05 6.40
CA LEU A 124 10.52 -1.17 6.59
C LEU A 124 11.52 -1.25 5.44
N GLU A 125 12.78 -1.44 5.79
CA GLU A 125 13.83 -1.88 4.87
C GLU A 125 14.00 -3.40 5.06
N CYS A 126 13.96 -4.15 3.96
CA CYS A 126 14.04 -5.62 3.96
C CYS A 126 15.02 -6.11 2.89
N LYS A 127 15.75 -7.20 3.15
CA LYS A 127 16.46 -7.93 2.08
C LYS A 127 15.50 -8.79 1.28
N PHE A 128 15.67 -8.85 -0.03
CA PHE A 128 14.85 -9.64 -0.94
C PHE A 128 15.67 -10.66 -1.74
N ASP A 129 15.23 -11.92 -1.75
CA ASP A 129 15.93 -13.01 -2.42
C ASP A 129 15.38 -13.33 -3.84
N GLY A 130 14.49 -12.49 -4.35
CA GLY A 130 13.73 -12.75 -5.59
C GLY A 130 12.35 -13.34 -5.36
N MET A 131 12.05 -13.85 -4.16
CA MET A 131 10.77 -14.46 -3.80
C MET A 131 10.22 -14.03 -2.43
N ARG A 132 11.08 -13.91 -1.43
CA ARG A 132 10.72 -13.64 -0.03
C ARG A 132 11.61 -12.57 0.57
N LEU A 133 11.06 -11.90 1.56
CA LEU A 133 11.77 -10.94 2.39
C LEU A 133 12.59 -11.67 3.47
N SER A 134 13.60 -10.98 3.99
CA SER A 134 14.35 -11.36 5.19
C SER A 134 14.94 -10.12 5.83
N ARG A 135 15.37 -10.22 7.09
CA ARG A 135 16.06 -9.16 7.81
C ARG A 135 15.33 -7.81 7.77
N CYS A 136 13.99 -7.84 7.80
CA CYS A 136 13.17 -6.63 7.86
C CYS A 136 13.43 -5.84 9.15
N ARG A 137 13.63 -4.53 9.01
CA ARG A 137 13.86 -3.58 10.10
C ARG A 137 13.06 -2.29 9.84
N GLU A 138 12.62 -1.65 10.91
CA GLU A 138 12.02 -0.31 10.85
C GLU A 138 13.08 0.66 10.32
N ASP A 139 12.70 1.45 9.31
CA ASP A 139 13.52 2.54 8.80
C ASP A 139 13.25 3.79 9.68
N ASP A 140 14.31 4.41 10.20
CA ASP A 140 14.25 5.46 11.25
C ASP A 140 14.04 6.87 10.66
#